data_AF-A0A1G8D710-F1
#
_entry.id   AF-A0A1G8D710-F1
#
_cell.length_a   1.000
_cell.length_b   1.000
_cell.length_c   1.000
_cell.angle_alpha   90.00
_cell.angle_beta   90.00
_cell.angle_gamma   90.00
#
_symmetry.space_group_name_H-M   'P 1'
#
loop_
_entity.id
_entity.type
_entity.pdbx_description
1 polymer ?
#
loop_
_entity_poly.entity_id
_entity_poly.type
_entity_poly.pdbx_seq_one_letter_code
_entity_poly.pdbx_strand_id
1 'polypeptide(L)' 'MDEEQYVFEVEHFGRLEMKGENVFKALETLKNELSPDIQFNIIKAHVIKNNDFLIDISEFVATI' A
#
# COMPACT_ATOMS: atom_id res chain seq x y z
N MET A 1 13.52 -5.34 -13.37
CA MET A 1 12.86 -4.48 -12.36
C MET A 1 12.48 -5.41 -11.25
N ASP A 2 13.10 -5.26 -10.09
CA ASP A 2 12.75 -6.05 -8.91
C ASP A 2 11.32 -5.70 -8.50
N GLU A 3 10.41 -6.69 -8.53
CA GLU A 3 9.02 -6.51 -8.11
C GLU A 3 9.02 -6.21 -6.60
N GLU A 4 8.59 -5.02 -6.21
CA GLU A 4 8.39 -4.65 -4.82
C GLU A 4 6.97 -5.06 -4.39
N GLN A 5 6.86 -5.66 -3.21
CA GLN A 5 5.57 -6.03 -2.62
C GLN A 5 5.17 -4.97 -1.60
N TYR A 6 4.03 -4.34 -1.85
CA TYR A 6 3.43 -3.32 -1.00
C TYR A 6 2.33 -3.95 -0.17
N VAL A 7 2.34 -3.66 1.13
CA VAL A 7 1.34 -4.14 2.07
C VAL A 7 0.75 -2.95 2.81
N PHE A 8 -0.56 -2.80 2.70
CA PHE A 8 -1.33 -1.73 3.33
C PHE A 8 -2.32 -2.33 4.30
N GLU A 9 -2.36 -1.82 5.52
CA GLU A 9 -3.40 -2.10 6.49
C GLU A 9 -4.36 -0.93 6.49
N VAL A 10 -5.55 -1.16 5.94
CA VAL A 10 -6.54 -0.12 5.70
C VAL A 10 -7.67 -0.27 6.71
N GLU A 11 -8.06 0.85 7.33
CA GLU A 11 -9.17 0.91 8.27
C GLU A 11 -10.46 0.40 7.59
N HIS A 12 -11.18 -0.49 8.27
CA HIS A 12 -12.38 -1.19 7.77
C HIS A 12 -12.19 -2.22 6.64
N PHE A 13 -11.08 -2.19 5.90
CA PHE A 13 -10.81 -3.13 4.79
C PHE A 13 -9.77 -4.21 5.14
N GLY A 14 -8.99 -4.01 6.19
CA GLY A 14 -7.98 -4.96 6.65
C GLY A 14 -6.68 -4.88 5.86
N ARG A 15 -5.94 -5.99 5.82
CA ARG A 15 -4.64 -6.06 5.16
C ARG A 15 -4.80 -6.36 3.67
N LEU A 16 -4.22 -5.50 2.84
CA LEU A 16 -4.18 -5.60 1.38
C LEU A 16 -2.73 -5.68 0.92
N GLU A 17 -2.45 -6.63 0.05
CA GLU A 17 -1.10 -6.90 -0.46
C GLU A 17 -1.12 -6.80 -1.98
N MET A 18 -0.20 -6.04 -2.54
CA MET A 18 -0.12 -5.84 -3.98
C MET A 18 1.31 -5.66 -4.43
N LYS A 19 1.54 -5.95 -5.71
CA LYS A 19 2.84 -5.75 -6.34
C LYS A 19 2.82 -4.45 -7.13
N GLY A 20 3.89 -3.67 -7.01
CA GLY A 20 3.98 -2.37 -7.66
C GLY A 20 5.43 -2.03 -8.03
N GLU A 21 5.58 -1.15 -9.01
CA GLU A 21 6.89 -0.57 -9.34
C GLU A 21 7.27 0.56 -8.37
N ASN A 22 6.28 1.24 -7.79
CA ASN A 22 6.45 2.31 -6.81
C ASN A 22 5.20 2.46 -5.93
N VAL A 23 5.35 3.20 -4.82
CA VAL A 23 4.27 3.42 -3.84
C VAL A 23 3.06 4.11 -4.43
N PHE A 24 3.24 5.07 -5.35
CA PHE A 24 2.13 5.80 -5.96
C PHE A 24 1.24 4.90 -6.79
N LYS A 25 1.83 4.05 -7.65
CA LYS A 25 1.08 3.08 -8.45
C LYS A 25 0.34 2.08 -7.55
N ALA A 26 0.99 1.61 -6.48
CA ALA A 26 0.34 0.74 -5.52
C ALA A 26 -0.87 1.42 -4.85
N LEU A 27 -0.75 2.69 -4.46
CA LEU A 27 -1.86 3.47 -3.90
C LEU A 27 -2.98 3.73 -4.91
N GLU A 28 -2.65 4.00 -6.18
CA GLU A 28 -3.65 4.12 -7.25
C GLU A 28 -4.39 2.80 -7.47
N THR A 29 -3.68 1.67 -7.49
CA THR A 29 -4.30 0.34 -7.55
C THR A 29 -5.19 0.09 -6.34
N LEU A 30 -4.71 0.41 -5.13
CA LEU A 30 -5.49 0.30 -3.89
C LEU A 30 -6.78 1.10 -3.97
N LYS A 31 -6.71 2.36 -4.40
CA LYS A 31 -7.88 3.23 -4.56
C LYS A 31 -8.85 2.71 -5.62
N ASN A 32 -8.34 2.16 -6.73
CA ASN A 32 -9.19 1.56 -7.76
C ASN A 32 -9.87 0.27 -7.29
N GLU A 33 -9.18 -0.58 -6.52
CA GLU A 33 -9.73 -1.81 -5.92
C GLU A 33 -10.80 -1.51 -4.87
N LEU A 34 -10.56 -0.52 -4.01
CA LEU A 34 -11.50 -0.11 -2.96
C LEU A 34 -12.64 0.77 -3.47
N SER A 35 -12.58 1.23 -4.72
CA SER A 35 -13.43 2.25 -5.36
C SER A 35 -12.92 3.69 -5.17
N PRO A 36 -12.88 4.49 -6.25
CA PRO A 36 -12.32 5.84 -6.23
C PRO A 36 -13.09 6.84 -5.34
N ASP A 37 -14.34 6.53 -5.01
CA ASP A 37 -15.24 7.35 -4.19
C ASP A 37 -15.16 7.06 -2.68
N ILE A 38 -14.39 6.05 -2.26
CA ILE A 38 -14.23 5.71 -0.84
C ILE A 38 -13.03 6.45 -0.26
N GLN A 39 -13.27 7.20 0.83
CA GLN A 39 -12.21 7.65 1.72
C GLN A 39 -11.81 6.51 2.65
N PHE A 40 -10.52 6.22 2.71
CA PHE A 40 -9.99 5.18 3.59
C PHE A 40 -8.73 5.68 4.27
N ASN A 41 -8.56 5.33 5.54
CA ASN A 41 -7.34 5.62 6.27
C ASN A 41 -6.42 4.40 6.22
N ILE A 42 -5.17 4.63 5.86
CA ILE A 42 -4.13 3.61 5.96
C ILE A 42 -3.54 3.68 7.36
N ILE A 43 -3.78 2.63 8.15
CA ILE A 43 -3.29 2.50 9.52
C ILE A 43 -1.79 2.19 9.51
N LYS A 44 -1.37 1.31 8.59
CA LYS A 44 0.02 0.87 8.46
C LYS A 44 0.36 0.57 7.02
N ALA A 45 1.57 0.87 6.60
CA ALA A 45 2.05 0.52 5.28
C ALA A 45 3.52 0.13 5.29
N HIS A 46 3.85 -0.93 4.56
CA HIS A 46 5.22 -1.39 4.41
C HIS A 46 5.50 -1.93 3.02
N VAL A 47 6.74 -1.77 2.60
CA VAL A 47 7.29 -2.31 1.35
C VAL A 47 8.24 -3.43 1.67
N ILE A 48 8.05 -4.56 1.00
CA ILE A 48 8.96 -5.69 1.02
C ILE A 48 9.76 -5.65 -0.28
N LYS A 49 11.06 -5.35 -0.18
CA LYS A 49 12.02 -5.46 -1.27
C LYS A 49 12.80 -6.77 -1.15
N ASN A 50 12.88 -7.52 -2.25
CA ASN A 50 13.68 -8.75 -2.35
C ASN A 50 13.38 -9.79 -1.26
N ASN A 51 12.13 -9.89 -0.79
CA ASN A 51 11.66 -10.78 0.28
C ASN A 51 12.39 -10.69 1.64
N ASP A 52 13.25 -9.70 1.84
CA ASP A 52 14.13 -9.62 3.02
C ASP A 52 14.10 -8.24 3.69
N PHE A 53 13.82 -7.17 2.92
CA PHE A 53 13.81 -5.80 3.45
C PHE A 53 12.39 -5.24 3.58
N LEU A 54 11.95 -5.06 4.83
CA LEU A 54 10.72 -4.37 5.16
C LEU A 54 11.01 -2.88 5.45
N ILE A 55 10.46 -2.00 4.63
CA ILE A 55 10.56 -0.55 4.78
C ILE A 55 9.19 -0.06 5.23
N ASP A 56 9.11 0.55 6.42
CA ASP A 56 7.90 1.21 6.86
C ASP A 56 7.70 2.50 6.07
N ILE A 57 6.54 2.63 5.44
CA ILE A 57 6.15 3.79 4.63
C ILE A 57 4.86 4.42 5.16
N SER A 58 4.45 4.06 6.37
CA SER A 58 3.16 4.48 6.96
C SER A 58 3.06 6.01 7.03
N GLU A 59 4.15 6.69 7.40
CA GLU A 59 4.20 8.15 7.48
C GLU A 59 3.95 8.85 6.13
N PHE A 60 4.27 8.18 5.02
CA PHE A 60 4.11 8.76 3.68
C PHE A 60 2.70 8.58 3.10
N VAL A 61 1.90 7.67 3.68
CA VAL A 61 0.62 7.24 3.10
C VAL A 61 -0.56 7.37 4.06
N ALA A 62 -0.34 7.93 5.26
CA ALA A 62 -1.33 8.04 6.34
C ALA A 62 -2.59 8.86 5.98
N THR A 63 -2.62 9.60 4.87
CA THR A 63 -3.79 10.38 4.45
C THR A 63 -3.85 10.45 2.92
N ILE A 64 -4.84 9.79 2.30
CA ILE A 64 -5.05 9.71 0.84
C ILE A 64 -6.53 9.89 0.51
#